data_AF-A0A9J9B9J1-F1
#
_entry.id   AF-A0A9J9B9J1-F1
#
_cell.length_a   1.000
_cell.length_b   1.000
_cell.length_c   1.000
_cell.angle_alpha   90.00
_cell.angle_beta   90.00
_cell.angle_gamma   90.00
#
_symmetry.space_group_name_H-M   'P 1'
#
loop_
_entity.id
_entity.type
_entity.pdbx_description
1 polymer ?
#
loop_
_entity_poly.entity_id
_entity_poly.type
_entity_poly.pdbx_seq_one_letter_code
_entity_poly.pdbx_strand_id
1 'polypeptide(L)'
;MNRPHLRADRAHRNTRRNPLRKGNSAQYENIDKQILALHQAMVEKLIAQPELRQHVIDTIESRYANGQLRHGGYLVWSCLMECIDDTPDSFIEGVLADTPQMRKLRRRTPFVNVLTEKEREQALLG
;
A
#
# COMPACT_ATOMS: atom_id res chain seq x y z
N MET A 1 -13.98 -57.18 -31.75
CA MET A 1 -13.20 -57.74 -30.63
C MET A 1 -12.57 -56.62 -29.80
N ASN A 2 -13.03 -56.51 -28.55
CA ASN A 2 -12.41 -56.12 -27.28
C ASN A 2 -11.20 -55.15 -27.18
N ARG A 3 -11.49 -54.05 -26.47
CA ARG A 3 -10.68 -53.16 -25.60
C ARG A 3 -9.85 -53.93 -24.52
N PRO A 4 -8.79 -53.36 -23.86
CA PRO A 4 -8.97 -52.23 -22.93
C PRO A 4 -7.82 -51.20 -22.71
N HIS A 5 -8.22 -50.16 -21.97
CA HIS A 5 -7.52 -48.99 -21.43
C HIS A 5 -6.41 -49.30 -20.41
N LEU A 6 -5.50 -48.33 -20.17
CA LEU A 6 -5.06 -47.82 -18.85
C LEU A 6 -4.11 -46.60 -19.04
N ARG A 7 -4.62 -45.37 -18.87
CA ARG A 7 -4.44 -44.47 -17.70
C ARG A 7 -2.97 -44.11 -17.37
N ALA A 8 -2.57 -42.91 -17.78
CA ALA A 8 -1.49 -42.16 -17.14
C ALA A 8 -2.09 -41.28 -16.04
N ASP A 9 -2.16 -41.79 -14.82
CA ASP A 9 -2.53 -41.00 -13.64
C ASP A 9 -1.34 -40.11 -13.24
N ARG A 10 -1.34 -38.86 -13.71
CA ARG A 10 -0.44 -37.79 -13.23
C ARG A 10 -0.87 -37.36 -11.83
N ALA A 11 0.02 -37.61 -10.89
CA ALA A 11 0.11 -37.10 -9.53
C ALA A 11 -0.85 -35.93 -9.18
N HIS A 12 -1.90 -36.22 -8.44
CA HIS A 12 -2.59 -35.24 -7.59
C HIS A 12 -1.65 -34.89 -6.43
N ARG A 13 -0.79 -33.88 -6.62
CA ARG A 13 -0.03 -33.28 -5.52
C ARG A 13 -0.99 -32.41 -4.72
N ASN A 14 -1.69 -33.04 -3.78
CA ASN A 14 -2.55 -32.42 -2.79
C ASN A 14 -1.74 -31.34 -2.05
N THR A 15 -1.96 -30.08 -2.38
CA THR A 15 -1.41 -28.90 -1.72
C THR A 15 -1.97 -28.85 -0.31
N ARG A 16 -1.31 -29.58 0.60
CA ARG A 16 -1.52 -29.48 2.05
C ARG A 16 -1.43 -28.00 2.42
N ARG A 17 -2.57 -27.39 2.71
CA ARG A 17 -2.67 -26.02 3.24
C ARG A 17 -1.82 -25.99 4.50
N ASN A 18 -0.69 -25.28 4.43
CA ASN A 18 0.26 -25.18 5.53
C ASN A 18 -0.35 -24.29 6.64
N PRO A 19 -0.72 -24.83 7.82
CA PRO A 19 -1.37 -24.07 8.88
C PRO A 19 -0.42 -23.13 9.62
N LEU A 20 0.89 -23.18 9.34
CA LEU A 20 1.95 -22.36 9.94
C LEU A 20 1.95 -20.87 9.54
N ARG A 21 1.09 -20.45 8.59
CA ARG A 21 1.02 -19.03 8.17
C ARG A 21 0.20 -18.11 9.09
N LYS A 22 -0.52 -18.67 10.07
CA LYS A 22 -1.49 -17.93 10.90
C LYS A 22 -0.84 -17.08 12.01
N GLY A 23 0.39 -17.39 12.44
CA GLY A 23 1.09 -16.64 13.49
C GLY A 23 1.48 -15.21 13.08
N ASN A 24 1.82 -15.00 11.81
CA ASN A 24 2.27 -13.70 11.33
C ASN A 24 1.13 -12.82 10.81
N SER A 25 -0.05 -13.38 10.50
CA SER A 25 -1.14 -12.62 9.88
C SER A 25 -1.68 -11.54 10.81
N ALA A 26 -1.86 -11.83 12.09
CA ALA A 26 -2.34 -10.85 13.07
C ALA A 26 -1.34 -9.69 13.29
N GLN A 27 -0.03 -9.97 13.25
CA GLN A 27 0.99 -8.94 13.35
C GLN A 27 1.00 -8.03 12.11
N TYR A 28 0.91 -8.62 10.91
CA TYR A 28 0.82 -7.84 9.67
C TYR A 28 -0.45 -6.99 9.61
N GLU A 29 -1.58 -7.50 10.11
CA GLU A 29 -2.82 -6.73 10.22
C GLU A 29 -2.66 -5.53 11.16
N ASN A 30 -2.01 -5.69 12.31
CA ASN A 30 -1.74 -4.58 13.23
C ASN A 30 -0.80 -3.54 12.61
N ILE A 31 0.24 -3.96 11.88
CA ILE A 31 1.13 -3.06 11.14
C ILE A 31 0.33 -2.28 10.08
N ASP A 32 -0.55 -2.95 9.34
CA ASP A 32 -1.38 -2.28 8.32
C ASP A 32 -2.32 -1.24 8.94
N LYS A 33 -2.89 -1.52 10.12
CA LYS A 33 -3.71 -0.57 10.87
C LYS A 33 -2.91 0.66 11.29
N GLN A 34 -1.71 0.47 11.85
CA GLN A 34 -0.82 1.58 12.21
C GLN A 34 -0.41 2.41 11.00
N ILE A 35 -0.07 1.76 9.89
CA ILE A 35 0.24 2.44 8.63
C ILE A 35 -0.95 3.23 8.12
N LEU A 36 -2.18 2.69 8.22
CA LEU A 36 -3.39 3.38 7.82
C LEU A 36 -3.63 4.63 8.68
N ALA A 37 -3.51 4.52 10.00
CA ALA A 37 -3.66 5.65 10.93
C ALA A 37 -2.65 6.77 10.64
N LEU A 38 -1.39 6.42 10.37
CA LEU A 38 -0.38 7.38 9.94
C LEU A 38 -0.77 8.06 8.62
N HIS A 39 -1.33 7.31 7.65
CA HIS A 39 -1.74 7.90 6.37
C HIS A 39 -2.96 8.82 6.50
N GLN A 40 -3.88 8.56 7.45
CA GLN A 40 -4.99 9.47 7.74
C GLN A 40 -4.44 10.85 8.14
N ALA A 41 -3.54 10.88 9.12
CA ALA A 41 -2.90 12.12 9.55
C ALA A 41 -2.05 12.79 8.45
N MET A 42 -1.33 12.01 7.63
CA MET A 42 -0.56 12.55 6.51
C MET A 42 -1.45 13.22 5.46
N VAL A 43 -2.57 12.59 5.10
CA VAL A 43 -3.52 13.12 4.12
C VAL A 43 -4.11 14.43 4.60
N GLU A 44 -4.60 14.48 5.84
CA GLU A 44 -5.12 15.71 6.45
C GLU A 44 -4.09 16.83 6.41
N LYS A 45 -2.84 16.52 6.78
CA LYS A 45 -1.76 17.50 6.76
C LYS A 45 -1.42 17.99 5.36
N LEU A 46 -1.34 17.10 4.37
CA LEU A 46 -1.05 17.47 2.98
C LEU A 46 -2.15 18.33 2.35
N ILE A 47 -3.40 18.11 2.75
CA ILE A 47 -4.54 18.96 2.34
C ILE A 47 -4.39 20.35 2.97
N ALA A 48 -4.13 20.40 4.29
CA ALA A 48 -4.05 21.64 5.06
C ALA A 48 -2.78 22.48 4.78
N GLN A 49 -1.69 21.85 4.36
CA GLN A 49 -0.36 22.46 4.17
C GLN A 49 0.16 22.20 2.74
N PRO A 50 -0.29 22.98 1.74
CA PRO A 50 0.10 22.80 0.34
C PRO A 50 1.61 22.86 0.10
N GLU A 51 2.34 23.61 0.92
CA GLU A 51 3.80 23.76 0.85
C GLU A 51 4.56 22.43 1.00
N LEU A 52 3.97 21.41 1.64
CA LEU A 52 4.58 20.10 1.81
C LEU A 52 4.46 19.21 0.56
N ARG A 53 3.57 19.54 -0.37
CA ARG A 53 3.22 18.69 -1.51
C ARG A 53 4.38 18.56 -2.49
N GLN A 54 5.12 19.65 -2.73
CA GLN A 54 6.27 19.63 -3.64
C GLN A 54 7.34 18.63 -3.16
N HIS A 55 7.62 18.59 -1.86
CA HIS A 55 8.56 17.62 -1.28
C HIS A 55 8.11 16.16 -1.51
N VAL A 56 6.81 15.89 -1.43
CA VAL A 56 6.25 14.57 -1.74
C VAL A 56 6.41 14.24 -3.23
N ILE A 57 6.11 15.19 -4.13
CA ILE A 57 6.27 15.04 -5.57
C ILE A 57 7.74 14.75 -5.92
N ASP A 58 8.68 15.54 -5.39
CA ASP A 58 10.11 15.35 -5.59
C ASP A 58 10.59 13.97 -5.09
N THR A 59 10.01 13.50 -3.98
CA THR A 59 10.29 12.16 -3.46
C THR A 59 9.77 11.06 -4.39
N ILE A 60 8.58 11.22 -4.98
CA ILE A 60 8.01 10.29 -5.96
C ILE A 60 8.93 10.20 -7.17
N GLU A 61 9.28 11.34 -7.75
CA GLU A 61 10.14 11.45 -8.94
C GLU A 61 11.52 10.86 -8.69
N SER A 62 12.17 11.25 -7.59
CA SER A 62 13.49 10.74 -7.22
C SER A 62 13.49 9.23 -7.02
N ARG A 63 12.50 8.67 -6.32
CA ARG A 63 12.41 7.21 -6.14
C ARG A 63 12.15 6.48 -7.45
N TYR A 64 11.37 7.06 -8.35
CA TYR A 64 11.13 6.46 -9.66
C TYR A 64 12.40 6.48 -10.52
N ALA A 65 13.06 7.63 -10.62
CA ALA A 65 14.31 7.79 -11.36
C ALA A 65 15.42 6.85 -10.84
N ASN A 66 15.49 6.63 -9.53
CA ASN A 66 16.46 5.75 -8.89
C ASN A 66 16.03 4.26 -8.84
N GLY A 67 14.91 3.88 -9.46
CA GLY A 67 14.42 2.50 -9.50
C GLY A 67 13.88 1.96 -8.16
N GLN A 68 13.69 2.82 -7.17
CA GLN A 68 13.14 2.49 -5.84
C GLN A 68 11.60 2.44 -5.84
N LEU A 69 10.96 3.06 -6.84
CA LEU A 69 9.52 3.01 -7.09
C LEU A 69 9.27 2.38 -8.46
N ARG A 70 8.40 1.37 -8.52
CA ARG A 70 8.00 0.74 -9.80
C ARG A 70 7.01 1.65 -10.52
N HIS A 71 6.99 1.58 -11.85
CA HIS A 71 6.10 2.37 -12.72
C HIS A 71 4.62 2.39 -12.25
N GLY A 72 4.05 1.24 -11.90
CA GLY A 72 2.66 1.20 -11.42
C GLY A 72 2.43 1.94 -10.09
N GLY A 73 3.43 1.99 -9.20
CA GLY A 73 3.36 2.79 -7.98
C GLY A 73 3.58 4.27 -8.26
N TYR A 74 4.48 4.59 -9.21
CA TYR A 74 4.71 5.96 -9.69
C TYR A 74 3.41 6.58 -10.22
N LEU A 75 2.72 5.90 -11.14
CA LEU A 75 1.45 6.38 -11.69
C LEU A 75 0.41 6.63 -10.60
N VAL A 76 0.21 5.66 -9.70
CA VAL A 76 -0.81 5.78 -8.65
C VAL A 76 -0.52 6.96 -7.73
N TRP A 77 0.71 7.12 -7.24
CA TRP A 77 1.02 8.22 -6.33
C TRP A 77 0.98 9.59 -7.01
N SER A 78 1.45 9.69 -8.25
CA SER A 78 1.43 10.95 -9.01
C SER A 78 0.00 11.39 -9.29
N CYS A 79 -0.86 10.49 -9.78
CA CYS A 79 -2.28 10.79 -10.01
C CYS A 79 -3.00 11.19 -8.72
N LEU A 80 -2.70 10.55 -7.59
CA LEU A 80 -3.30 10.96 -6.30
C LEU A 80 -2.87 12.37 -5.91
N MET A 81 -1.59 12.71 -6.07
CA MET A 81 -1.10 14.06 -5.77
C MET A 81 -1.68 15.12 -6.70
N GLU A 82 -2.00 14.79 -7.95
CA GLU A 82 -2.70 15.69 -8.87
C GLU A 82 -4.15 15.98 -8.42
N CYS A 83 -4.82 15.01 -7.80
CA CYS A 83 -6.20 15.19 -7.33
C CYS A 83 -6.34 16.10 -6.10
N ILE A 84 -5.25 16.36 -5.35
CA ILE A 84 -5.35 16.98 -4.02
C ILE A 84 -5.95 18.40 -4.03
N ASP A 85 -5.76 19.15 -5.12
CA ASP A 85 -6.25 20.52 -5.27
C ASP A 85 -7.71 20.57 -5.74
N ASP A 86 -8.03 19.85 -6.81
CA ASP A 86 -9.35 19.92 -7.45
C ASP A 86 -10.38 18.98 -6.82
N THR A 87 -9.94 17.82 -6.35
CA THR A 87 -10.79 16.75 -5.82
C THR A 87 -10.19 16.12 -4.56
N PRO A 88 -10.06 16.89 -3.45
CA PRO A 88 -9.44 16.41 -2.22
C PRO A 88 -10.10 15.15 -1.66
N ASP A 89 -11.41 14.98 -1.83
CA ASP A 89 -12.12 13.75 -1.43
C ASP A 89 -11.61 12.53 -2.21
N SER A 90 -11.36 12.66 -3.51
CA SER A 90 -10.78 11.58 -4.33
C SER A 90 -9.35 11.24 -3.91
N PHE A 91 -8.56 12.25 -3.50
CA PHE A 91 -7.24 12.04 -2.91
C PHE A 91 -7.34 11.24 -1.59
N ILE A 92 -8.21 11.66 -0.67
CA ILE A 92 -8.44 10.98 0.62
C ILE A 92 -8.85 9.52 0.38
N GLU A 93 -9.90 9.31 -0.41
CA GLU A 93 -10.43 7.97 -0.71
C GLU A 93 -9.36 7.09 -1.36
N GLY A 94 -8.61 7.63 -2.31
CA GLY A 94 -7.59 6.90 -3.05
C GLY A 94 -6.41 6.47 -2.17
N VAL A 95 -5.88 7.37 -1.32
CA VAL A 95 -4.78 7.03 -0.40
C VAL A 95 -5.22 6.04 0.67
N LEU A 96 -6.43 6.21 1.21
CA LEU A 96 -6.94 5.43 2.33
C LEU A 96 -7.67 4.14 1.91
N ALA A 97 -7.88 3.91 0.62
CA ALA A 97 -8.58 2.76 0.07
C ALA A 97 -8.14 1.45 0.72
N ASP A 98 -9.12 0.64 1.17
CA ASP A 98 -8.85 -0.66 1.80
C ASP A 98 -8.72 -1.79 0.77
N THR A 99 -7.81 -1.61 -0.20
CA THR A 99 -7.53 -2.62 -1.22
C THR A 99 -6.19 -3.31 -0.98
N PRO A 100 -6.01 -4.58 -1.39
CA PRO A 100 -4.73 -5.27 -1.27
C PRO A 100 -3.57 -4.57 -1.99
N GLN A 101 -3.87 -3.85 -3.08
CA GLN A 101 -2.89 -3.03 -3.80
C GLN A 101 -2.49 -1.81 -2.98
N MET A 102 -3.45 -1.07 -2.44
CA MET A 102 -3.14 0.16 -1.71
C MET A 102 -2.47 -0.11 -0.37
N ARG A 103 -2.82 -1.19 0.35
CA ARG A 103 -2.06 -1.63 1.54
C ARG A 103 -0.58 -1.87 1.22
N LYS A 104 -0.28 -2.52 0.08
CA LYS A 104 1.10 -2.74 -0.37
C LYS A 104 1.81 -1.43 -0.72
N LEU A 105 1.10 -0.49 -1.34
CA LEU A 105 1.65 0.83 -1.68
C LEU A 105 1.94 1.64 -0.42
N ARG A 106 1.01 1.73 0.54
CA ARG A 106 1.21 2.46 1.81
C ARG A 106 2.43 1.98 2.60
N ARG A 107 2.73 0.68 2.60
CA ARG A 107 3.96 0.12 3.20
C ARG A 107 5.27 0.63 2.58
N ARG A 108 5.20 1.21 1.38
CA ARG A 108 6.33 1.79 0.63
C ARG A 108 6.02 3.24 0.21
N THR A 109 5.27 3.95 1.05
CA THR A 109 4.77 5.28 0.75
C THR A 109 5.89 6.30 0.47
N PRO A 110 5.71 7.22 -0.48
CA PRO A 110 6.59 8.37 -0.68
C PRO A 110 6.37 9.50 0.34
N PHE A 111 5.36 9.41 1.23
CA PHE A 111 5.01 10.45 2.21
C PHE A 111 5.99 10.53 3.41
N VAL A 112 7.29 10.47 3.13
CA VAL A 112 8.33 10.56 4.17
C VAL A 112 8.49 11.99 4.66
N ASN A 113 8.73 12.14 5.96
CA ASN A 113 8.89 13.44 6.63
C ASN A 113 7.68 14.38 6.54
N VAL A 114 6.50 13.87 6.16
CA VAL A 114 5.24 14.65 6.21
C VAL A 114 4.83 14.90 7.67
N LEU A 115 4.90 13.86 8.51
CA LEU A 115 4.64 13.98 9.94
C LEU A 115 5.95 14.15 10.73
N THR A 116 5.92 15.05 11.70
CA THR A 116 6.88 15.15 12.80
C THR A 116 6.72 13.97 13.76
N GLU A 117 7.71 13.72 14.62
CA GLU A 117 7.61 12.61 15.58
C GLU A 117 6.41 12.76 16.51
N LYS A 118 6.13 13.97 16.99
CA LYS A 118 4.96 14.26 17.83
C LYS A 118 3.64 13.90 17.12
N GLU A 119 3.50 14.27 15.85
CA GLU A 119 2.29 13.96 15.07
C GLU A 119 2.18 12.45 14.80
N ARG A 120 3.31 11.75 14.61
CA ARG A 120 3.33 10.29 14.46
C ARG A 120 2.85 9.60 15.73
N GLU A 121 3.32 10.01 16.90
CA GLU A 121 2.86 9.49 18.19
C GLU A 121 1.36 9.74 18.38
N GLN A 122 0.89 10.95 18.10
CA GLN A 122 -0.53 11.29 18.18
C GLN A 122 -1.40 10.41 17.27
N ALA A 123 -0.97 10.18 16.03
CA ALA A 123 -1.69 9.34 15.07
C ALA A 123 -1.72 7.84 15.45
N LEU A 124 -0.79 7.37 16.29
CA LEU A 124 -0.72 5.96 16.71
C LEU A 124 -1.40 5.70 18.06
N LEU A 125 -1.64 6.75 18.86
CA LEU A 125 -2.24 6.67 20.19
C LEU A 125 -3.70 7.12 20.24
N GLY A 126 -4.14 7.90 19.24
CA GLY A 126 -5.55 8.28 19.03
C GLY A 126 -6.38 7.13 18.47
#